data_AF-A0A077XM58-F1
#
_entry.id   AF-A0A077XM58-F1
#
_cell.length_a   1.000
_cell.length_b   1.000
_cell.length_c   1.000
_cell.angle_alpha   90.00
_cell.angle_beta   90.00
_cell.angle_gamma   90.00
#
_symmetry.space_group_name_H-M   'P 1'
#
loop_
_entity.id
_entity.type
_entity.pdbx_description
1 polymer ?
#
loop_
_entity_poly.entity_id
_entity_poly.type
_entity_poly.pdbx_seq_one_letter_code
_entity_poly.pdbx_strand_id
1 'polypeptide(L)'
;MERKFRIYFLILFAVFVTSCEKDNVIESMNLDIAQIQNKSLKANGSGSDFFSVANKIRRYISEQFGINHEEVLLESKFNDDLGLIDLDLQDVFIFCENEFSIVFEDSDIDKIVTVNDLVNFCFQNMLDVVEIYPPGTNPSYPGLPGNPGFPGSPGFPGEVGGGTDTRIKLQLLNRPFGLLPDVPCEIIEKWLATARHQVKQAQIDKLNQVRTNPHIVPNLNYDIVARVQKIDDASSSVVNMDYFPINIKVLPIVNGARQTPEQFLSIIRKDINNFVNDKYAVFEPYKWYGIDDKNLWQSNNPLNSVIGIDIYGPDNASVIVSDFSNNKWTFTTIYDPKYGQHPVSGNRDFGFVKESNGSYTFYTRGVDRLTTGFDALVKDVAFSAADNLWKSFQDKVSTYVNQHGGVANIVSPKIERPDWVDIEKVVKGIKPISTLRSDC
;
A
#
# COMPACT_ATOMS: atom_id res chain seq x y z
N MET A 1 -0.48 73.64 8.43
CA MET A 1 -0.51 74.08 7.02
C MET A 1 0.81 73.67 6.35
N GLU A 2 1.41 72.53 6.67
CA GLU A 2 1.03 71.14 6.34
C GLU A 2 0.85 70.86 4.86
N ARG A 3 1.84 70.12 4.34
CA ARG A 3 1.76 69.18 3.21
C ARG A 3 1.16 69.74 1.93
N LYS A 4 2.04 70.28 1.08
CA LYS A 4 2.01 70.17 -0.39
C LYS A 4 3.07 71.13 -0.95
N PHE A 5 4.32 70.69 -1.11
CA PHE A 5 5.27 71.18 -2.15
C PHE A 5 6.65 70.51 -2.10
N ARG A 6 6.72 69.20 -1.81
CA ARG A 6 7.94 68.37 -2.03
C ARG A 6 7.57 66.96 -2.54
N ILE A 7 6.70 66.89 -3.54
CA ILE A 7 6.30 65.62 -4.20
C ILE A 7 6.94 65.44 -5.59
N TYR A 8 7.68 66.41 -6.13
CA TYR A 8 8.18 66.33 -7.52
C TYR A 8 9.71 66.36 -7.72
N PHE A 9 10.52 66.17 -6.67
CA PHE A 9 11.99 66.09 -6.84
C PHE A 9 12.69 64.94 -6.09
N LEU A 10 11.93 63.96 -5.59
CA LEU A 10 12.46 62.70 -5.04
C LEU A 10 11.80 61.48 -5.71
N ILE A 11 11.38 61.64 -6.97
CA ILE A 11 10.87 60.55 -7.83
C ILE A 11 11.97 60.04 -8.79
N LEU A 12 13.19 60.60 -8.77
CA LEU A 12 14.30 60.13 -9.63
C LEU A 12 15.53 59.56 -8.89
N PHE A 13 15.46 59.34 -7.57
CA PHE A 13 16.58 58.74 -6.82
C PHE A 13 16.18 57.62 -5.85
N ALA A 14 14.95 57.13 -5.94
CA ALA A 14 14.48 55.94 -5.21
C ALA A 14 14.07 54.79 -6.16
N VAL A 15 14.65 54.76 -7.37
CA VAL A 15 14.57 53.62 -8.30
C VAL A 15 15.86 52.78 -8.25
N PHE A 16 16.78 53.05 -7.31
CA PHE A 16 18.09 52.36 -7.28
C PHE A 16 18.51 51.73 -5.94
N VAL A 17 17.63 51.62 -4.93
CA VAL A 17 18.02 51.09 -3.60
C VAL A 17 17.06 50.04 -2.97
N THR A 18 16.16 49.38 -3.72
CA THR A 18 15.38 48.25 -3.16
C THR A 18 15.27 47.05 -4.10
N SER A 19 16.32 46.81 -4.89
CA SER A 19 16.53 45.51 -5.57
C SER A 19 17.39 44.53 -4.75
N CYS A 20 17.90 44.91 -3.58
CA CYS A 20 18.85 44.09 -2.82
C CYS A 20 18.24 43.33 -1.61
N GLU A 21 16.93 43.49 -1.34
CA GLU A 21 16.24 42.77 -0.25
C GLU A 21 15.12 41.83 -0.73
N LYS A 22 14.81 41.81 -2.03
CA LYS A 22 13.89 40.80 -2.60
C LYS A 22 14.60 39.51 -3.01
N ASP A 23 15.88 39.58 -3.35
CA ASP A 23 16.61 38.41 -3.81
C ASP A 23 17.03 37.50 -2.63
N ASN A 24 17.39 38.06 -1.47
CA ASN A 24 17.76 37.27 -0.27
C ASN A 24 16.56 36.54 0.39
N VAL A 25 15.33 37.06 0.27
CA VAL A 25 14.12 36.40 0.79
C VAL A 25 13.66 35.28 -0.15
N ILE A 26 13.81 35.47 -1.46
CA ILE A 26 13.52 34.42 -2.46
C ILE A 26 14.58 33.32 -2.42
N GLU A 27 15.85 33.65 -2.21
CA GLU A 27 16.95 32.66 -2.14
C GLU A 27 16.90 31.83 -0.84
N SER A 28 16.57 32.43 0.31
CA SER A 28 16.35 31.69 1.57
C SER A 28 15.10 30.81 1.54
N MET A 29 13.99 31.27 0.93
CA MET A 29 12.80 30.43 0.73
C MET A 29 13.05 29.30 -0.29
N ASN A 30 13.87 29.53 -1.32
CA ASN A 30 14.24 28.50 -2.29
C ASN A 30 15.23 27.47 -1.72
N LEU A 31 16.12 27.87 -0.80
CA LEU A 31 16.97 26.96 -0.04
C LEU A 31 16.17 26.08 0.92
N ASP A 32 15.16 26.64 1.59
CA ASP A 32 14.24 25.87 2.44
C ASP A 32 13.35 24.94 1.61
N ILE A 33 12.85 25.37 0.44
CA ILE A 33 12.08 24.51 -0.48
C ILE A 33 12.97 23.40 -1.07
N ALA A 34 14.23 23.68 -1.43
CA ALA A 34 15.16 22.67 -1.93
C ALA A 34 15.57 21.68 -0.82
N GLN A 35 15.73 22.12 0.42
CA GLN A 35 15.97 21.24 1.57
C GLN A 35 14.73 20.40 1.93
N ILE A 36 13.52 20.96 1.82
CA ILE A 36 12.25 20.24 2.03
C ILE A 36 11.98 19.27 0.87
N GLN A 37 12.28 19.64 -0.38
CA GLN A 37 12.19 18.77 -1.54
C GLN A 37 13.24 17.65 -1.49
N ASN A 38 14.48 17.93 -1.08
CA ASN A 38 15.50 16.90 -0.84
C ASN A 38 15.16 16.00 0.36
N LYS A 39 14.55 16.52 1.44
CA LYS A 39 14.00 15.68 2.52
C LYS A 39 12.84 14.80 2.02
N SER A 40 12.01 15.31 1.10
CA SER A 40 10.91 14.55 0.50
C SER A 40 11.37 13.53 -0.56
N LEU A 41 12.51 13.78 -1.21
CA LEU A 41 13.14 12.86 -2.16
C LEU A 41 13.91 11.75 -1.44
N LYS A 42 14.60 12.05 -0.32
CA LYS A 42 15.27 11.04 0.52
C LYS A 42 14.28 10.13 1.30
N ALA A 43 13.01 10.52 1.45
CA ALA A 43 11.98 9.70 2.14
C ALA A 43 11.12 8.83 1.19
N ASN A 44 11.16 9.05 -0.13
CA ASN A 44 10.27 8.40 -1.10
C ASN A 44 10.91 7.24 -1.89
N GLY A 45 12.16 6.87 -1.60
CA GLY A 45 12.88 5.80 -2.32
C GLY A 45 13.49 4.69 -1.43
N SER A 46 13.51 4.83 -0.10
CA SER A 46 14.27 3.90 0.73
C SER A 46 13.55 2.59 1.06
N GLY A 47 12.22 2.57 1.02
CA GLY A 47 11.44 1.37 1.34
C GLY A 47 11.47 0.32 0.23
N SER A 48 11.19 0.72 -1.02
CA SER A 48 11.08 -0.19 -2.18
C SER A 48 12.36 -0.95 -2.47
N ASP A 49 13.49 -0.28 -2.30
CA ASP A 49 14.81 -0.80 -2.66
C ASP A 49 15.30 -1.80 -1.60
N PHE A 50 15.02 -1.53 -0.32
CA PHE A 50 15.26 -2.49 0.77
C PHE A 50 14.49 -3.80 0.55
N PHE A 51 13.22 -3.74 0.12
CA PHE A 51 12.41 -4.94 -0.14
C PHE A 51 12.90 -5.73 -1.36
N SER A 52 13.37 -5.05 -2.40
CA SER A 52 14.01 -5.69 -3.56
C SER A 52 15.27 -6.46 -3.13
N VAL A 53 16.11 -5.84 -2.30
CA VAL A 53 17.33 -6.45 -1.74
C VAL A 53 16.98 -7.65 -0.87
N ALA A 54 16.05 -7.50 0.06
CA ALA A 54 15.59 -8.58 0.95
C ALA A 54 15.09 -9.80 0.17
N ASN A 55 14.22 -9.61 -0.81
CA ASN A 55 13.65 -10.72 -1.57
C ASN A 55 14.69 -11.43 -2.43
N LYS A 56 15.63 -10.71 -3.03
CA LYS A 56 16.71 -11.32 -3.81
C LYS A 56 17.63 -12.17 -2.93
N ILE A 57 18.01 -11.68 -1.76
CA ILE A 57 18.85 -12.40 -0.79
C ILE A 57 18.11 -13.64 -0.25
N ARG A 58 16.87 -13.49 0.19
CA ARG A 58 16.07 -14.60 0.74
C ARG A 58 15.81 -15.69 -0.30
N ARG A 59 15.51 -15.30 -1.54
CA ARG A 59 15.34 -16.24 -2.64
C ARG A 59 16.64 -16.98 -2.96
N TYR A 60 17.77 -16.28 -3.03
CA TYR A 60 19.07 -16.91 -3.25
C TYR A 60 19.37 -17.95 -2.17
N ILE A 61 19.18 -17.60 -0.90
CA ILE A 61 19.38 -18.52 0.23
C ILE A 61 18.48 -19.76 0.11
N SER A 62 17.20 -19.54 -0.20
CA SER A 62 16.24 -20.64 -0.37
C SER A 62 16.63 -21.59 -1.52
N GLU A 63 17.02 -21.04 -2.66
CA GLU A 63 17.36 -21.80 -3.86
C GLU A 63 18.69 -22.55 -3.73
N GLN A 64 19.72 -21.93 -3.14
CA GLN A 64 21.05 -22.52 -3.05
C GLN A 64 21.20 -23.52 -1.89
N PHE A 65 20.55 -23.26 -0.76
CA PHE A 65 20.70 -24.09 0.44
C PHE A 65 19.50 -24.99 0.71
N GLY A 66 18.47 -24.96 -0.13
CA GLY A 66 17.29 -25.81 -0.01
C GLY A 66 16.42 -25.52 1.21
N ILE A 67 16.57 -24.33 1.79
CA ILE A 67 15.77 -23.84 2.92
C ILE A 67 14.46 -23.30 2.37
N ASN A 68 13.34 -23.55 3.05
CA ASN A 68 12.07 -23.01 2.60
C ASN A 68 12.12 -21.47 2.64
N HIS A 69 11.70 -20.79 1.57
CA HIS A 69 11.70 -19.34 1.49
C HIS A 69 10.92 -18.67 2.65
N GLU A 70 9.89 -19.35 3.15
CA GLU A 70 9.10 -18.88 4.30
C GLU A 70 9.86 -18.96 5.64
N GLU A 71 10.90 -19.80 5.73
CA GLU A 71 11.75 -19.97 6.93
C GLU A 71 12.95 -18.99 6.94
N VAL A 72 13.31 -18.43 5.78
CA VAL A 72 14.32 -17.38 5.69
C VAL A 72 13.68 -16.05 6.11
N LEU A 73 13.58 -15.79 7.40
CA LEU A 73 13.05 -14.53 7.95
C LEU A 73 14.16 -13.47 8.04
N LEU A 74 13.79 -12.19 8.18
CA LEU A 74 14.79 -11.12 8.28
C LEU A 74 15.56 -11.21 9.60
N GLU A 75 14.88 -11.60 10.68
CA GLU A 75 15.46 -11.82 11.99
C GLU A 75 16.27 -13.13 12.09
N SER A 76 16.17 -14.03 11.12
CA SER A 76 16.89 -15.30 11.14
C SER A 76 18.39 -15.04 11.17
N LYS A 77 19.06 -15.63 12.16
CA LYS A 77 20.51 -15.72 12.19
C LYS A 77 20.98 -16.77 11.21
N PHE A 78 22.00 -16.44 10.42
CA PHE A 78 22.49 -17.33 9.39
C PHE A 78 22.98 -18.66 9.96
N ASN A 79 23.78 -18.61 11.03
CA ASN A 79 24.37 -19.82 11.61
C ASN A 79 23.39 -20.55 12.56
N ASP A 80 22.69 -19.80 13.42
CA ASP A 80 21.86 -20.41 14.47
C ASP A 80 20.49 -20.90 13.94
N ASP A 81 19.85 -20.14 13.03
CA ASP A 81 18.46 -20.40 12.62
C ASP A 81 18.37 -21.02 11.22
N LEU A 82 19.27 -20.62 10.30
CA LEU A 82 19.30 -21.13 8.92
C LEU A 82 20.30 -22.28 8.74
N GLY A 83 21.16 -22.52 9.74
CA GLY A 83 22.15 -23.59 9.70
C GLY A 83 23.23 -23.41 8.63
N LEU A 84 23.41 -22.19 8.12
CA LEU A 84 24.48 -21.88 7.18
C LEU A 84 25.81 -21.83 7.92
N ILE A 85 26.87 -22.38 7.33
CA ILE A 85 28.22 -22.25 7.89
C ILE A 85 28.96 -21.06 7.26
N ASP A 86 30.06 -20.61 7.86
CA ASP A 86 30.79 -19.42 7.39
C ASP A 86 31.23 -19.53 5.91
N LEU A 87 31.42 -20.75 5.38
CA LEU A 87 31.69 -20.97 3.96
C LEU A 87 30.47 -20.70 3.07
N ASP A 88 29.28 -21.08 3.51
CA ASP A 88 28.02 -20.81 2.81
C ASP A 88 27.71 -19.30 2.81
N LEU A 89 28.06 -18.62 3.90
CA LEU A 89 27.95 -17.17 4.01
C LEU A 89 28.82 -16.44 2.99
N GLN A 90 30.00 -16.96 2.66
CA GLN A 90 30.85 -16.37 1.61
C GLN A 90 30.12 -16.36 0.25
N ASP A 91 29.43 -17.44 -0.10
CA ASP A 91 28.66 -17.50 -1.35
C ASP A 91 27.49 -16.50 -1.37
N VAL A 92 26.83 -16.31 -0.21
CA VAL A 92 25.77 -15.30 -0.05
C VAL A 92 26.33 -13.87 -0.20
N PHE A 93 27.51 -13.59 0.37
CA PHE A 93 28.15 -12.28 0.20
C PHE A 93 28.59 -12.04 -1.25
N ILE A 94 29.21 -13.04 -1.90
CA ILE A 94 29.60 -12.97 -3.32
C ILE A 94 28.37 -12.71 -4.20
N PHE A 95 27.25 -13.36 -3.92
CA PHE A 95 25.99 -13.07 -4.61
C PHE A 95 25.59 -11.60 -4.42
N CYS A 96 25.63 -11.09 -3.19
CA CYS A 96 25.28 -9.70 -2.90
C CYS A 96 26.21 -8.68 -3.57
N GLU A 97 27.51 -8.91 -3.56
CA GLU A 97 28.49 -8.04 -4.26
C GLU A 97 28.17 -7.92 -5.75
N ASN A 98 27.91 -9.05 -6.40
CA ASN A 98 27.60 -9.10 -7.82
C ASN A 98 26.22 -8.51 -8.14
N GLU A 99 25.20 -8.87 -7.36
CA GLU A 99 23.80 -8.47 -7.63
C GLU A 99 23.54 -7.00 -7.32
N PHE A 100 24.22 -6.44 -6.32
CA PHE A 100 23.99 -5.09 -5.82
C PHE A 100 25.15 -4.12 -6.10
N SER A 101 26.24 -4.60 -6.72
CA SER A 101 27.43 -3.79 -7.04
C SER A 101 28.05 -3.13 -5.80
N ILE A 102 28.11 -3.89 -4.71
CA ILE A 102 28.70 -3.51 -3.43
C ILE A 102 29.98 -4.33 -3.17
N VAL A 103 30.74 -3.97 -2.15
CA VAL A 103 31.94 -4.71 -1.72
C VAL A 103 31.86 -4.90 -0.21
N PHE A 104 32.13 -6.10 0.28
CA PHE A 104 32.27 -6.35 1.71
C PHE A 104 33.75 -6.26 2.11
N GLU A 105 34.06 -5.51 3.16
CA GLU A 105 35.35 -5.64 3.83
C GLU A 105 35.29 -6.78 4.87
N ASP A 106 36.43 -7.42 5.14
CA ASP A 106 36.52 -8.47 6.18
C ASP A 106 35.95 -8.00 7.53
N SER A 107 36.11 -6.71 7.83
CA SER A 107 35.62 -6.10 9.07
C SER A 107 34.10 -5.92 9.14
N ASP A 108 33.40 -6.02 8.01
CA ASP A 108 31.94 -5.91 7.92
C ASP A 108 31.27 -7.27 7.98
N ILE A 109 31.93 -8.31 7.47
CA ILE A 109 31.47 -9.70 7.54
C ILE A 109 31.19 -10.11 8.99
N ASP A 110 32.12 -9.81 9.90
CA ASP A 110 31.99 -10.15 11.33
C ASP A 110 30.80 -9.47 12.03
N LYS A 111 30.24 -8.40 11.44
CA LYS A 111 29.10 -7.66 11.99
C LYS A 111 27.76 -8.17 11.46
N ILE A 112 27.76 -9.00 10.42
CA ILE A 112 26.56 -9.50 9.75
C ILE A 112 26.18 -10.84 10.37
N VAL A 113 25.17 -10.82 11.25
CA VAL A 113 24.73 -12.01 12.00
C VAL A 113 23.38 -12.51 11.52
N THR A 114 22.49 -11.59 11.11
CA THR A 114 21.13 -11.89 10.64
C THR A 114 20.92 -11.53 9.17
N VAL A 115 19.90 -12.12 8.56
CA VAL A 115 19.48 -11.76 7.19
C VAL A 115 19.22 -10.26 7.08
N ASN A 116 18.60 -9.65 8.09
CA ASN A 116 18.35 -8.21 8.14
C ASN A 116 19.65 -7.39 8.16
N ASP A 117 20.69 -7.83 8.86
CA ASP A 117 21.97 -7.12 8.89
C ASP A 117 22.59 -7.06 7.50
N LEU A 118 22.56 -8.19 6.78
CA LEU A 118 23.03 -8.26 5.40
C LEU A 118 22.19 -7.37 4.46
N VAL A 119 20.86 -7.46 4.55
CA VAL A 119 19.96 -6.64 3.73
C VAL A 119 20.19 -5.15 3.98
N ASN A 120 20.34 -4.74 5.24
CA ASN A 120 20.65 -3.36 5.58
C ASN A 120 22.01 -2.95 5.04
N PHE A 121 23.04 -3.78 5.18
CA PHE A 121 24.37 -3.48 4.64
C PHE A 121 24.31 -3.26 3.12
N CYS A 122 23.69 -4.18 2.39
CA CYS A 122 23.52 -4.08 0.95
C CYS A 122 22.74 -2.83 0.57
N PHE A 123 21.62 -2.58 1.25
CA PHE A 123 20.76 -1.44 0.99
C PHE A 123 21.45 -0.10 1.24
N GLN A 124 22.20 0.04 2.35
CA GLN A 124 22.94 1.28 2.65
C GLN A 124 24.09 1.50 1.65
N ASN A 125 24.86 0.47 1.34
CA ASN A 125 25.96 0.60 0.40
C ASN A 125 25.49 0.87 -1.04
N MET A 126 24.29 0.39 -1.42
CA MET A 126 23.66 0.76 -2.70
C MET A 126 23.32 2.25 -2.79
N LEU A 127 22.97 2.90 -1.67
CA LEU A 127 22.67 4.34 -1.63
C LEU A 127 23.94 5.20 -1.79
N ASP A 128 25.08 4.70 -1.30
CA ASP A 128 26.37 5.39 -1.41
C ASP A 128 26.99 5.32 -2.83
N VAL A 129 26.60 4.34 -3.67
CA VAL A 129 27.06 4.26 -5.09
C VAL A 129 26.42 5.36 -5.97
N VAL A 130 25.27 5.92 -5.56
CA VAL A 130 24.52 6.90 -6.37
C VAL A 130 25.10 8.32 -6.28
N GLU A 131 25.80 8.68 -5.20
CA GLU A 131 26.36 10.04 -5.02
C GLU A 131 27.71 10.28 -5.74
N ILE A 132 28.32 9.27 -6.39
CA ILE A 132 29.70 9.39 -6.92
C ILE A 132 29.81 9.36 -8.46
N TYR A 133 28.73 9.12 -9.21
CA TYR A 133 28.77 9.16 -10.69
C TYR A 133 27.87 10.27 -11.29
N PRO A 134 28.44 11.42 -11.72
CA PRO A 134 27.76 12.27 -12.69
C PRO A 134 27.74 11.58 -14.07
N PRO A 135 26.76 11.91 -14.93
CA PRO A 135 26.53 11.14 -16.15
C PRO A 135 27.67 11.32 -17.16
N GLY A 136 28.42 10.23 -17.36
CA GLY A 136 29.27 9.99 -18.52
C GLY A 136 30.77 10.03 -18.25
N THR A 137 31.38 8.86 -18.01
CA THR A 137 32.65 8.35 -18.58
C THR A 137 33.02 7.00 -17.95
N ASN A 138 33.38 6.01 -18.79
CA ASN A 138 34.17 4.81 -18.43
C ASN A 138 35.66 5.24 -18.57
N PRO A 139 36.68 4.88 -17.75
CA PRO A 139 37.02 3.49 -17.37
C PRO A 139 37.88 3.26 -16.06
N SER A 140 38.15 1.97 -15.76
CA SER A 140 39.34 1.39 -15.07
C SER A 140 39.68 1.70 -13.60
N TYR A 141 39.73 0.66 -12.75
CA TYR A 141 40.41 0.61 -11.43
C TYR A 141 41.93 0.91 -11.56
N PRO A 142 42.56 1.65 -10.62
CA PRO A 142 43.11 1.03 -9.40
C PRO A 142 43.26 1.92 -8.12
N GLY A 143 43.31 1.27 -6.94
CA GLY A 143 44.15 1.68 -5.78
C GLY A 143 43.50 2.32 -4.55
N LEU A 144 43.39 1.55 -3.45
CA LEU A 144 43.40 2.01 -2.04
C LEU A 144 44.73 2.76 -1.72
N PRO A 145 44.89 3.64 -0.69
CA PRO A 145 44.42 3.44 0.71
C PRO A 145 44.13 4.69 1.60
N GLY A 146 43.42 4.46 2.73
CA GLY A 146 43.88 4.94 4.05
C GLY A 146 42.98 5.87 4.90
N ASN A 147 42.27 5.26 5.87
CA ASN A 147 42.18 5.60 7.32
C ASN A 147 41.60 6.98 7.78
N PRO A 148 41.37 7.25 9.09
CA PRO A 148 40.84 6.46 10.21
C PRO A 148 39.64 7.13 10.92
N GLY A 149 38.74 6.30 11.46
CA GLY A 149 38.12 6.37 12.80
C GLY A 149 37.51 7.67 13.36
N PHE A 150 36.27 7.56 13.84
CA PHE A 150 35.86 8.25 15.08
C PHE A 150 35.01 7.34 15.99
N PRO A 151 35.16 7.47 17.32
CA PRO A 151 34.70 6.51 18.31
C PRO A 151 33.32 6.86 18.90
N GLY A 152 32.55 5.80 19.17
CA GLY A 152 31.70 5.58 20.35
C GLY A 152 30.76 6.68 20.85
N SER A 153 29.47 6.35 20.92
CA SER A 153 28.62 6.83 22.01
C SER A 153 27.78 5.69 22.62
N PRO A 154 27.57 5.74 23.96
CA PRO A 154 27.27 4.58 24.79
C PRO A 154 25.77 4.28 24.85
N GLY A 155 25.45 2.99 25.02
CA GLY A 155 24.11 2.44 24.90
C GLY A 155 23.13 2.80 26.01
N PHE A 156 21.86 2.51 25.72
CA PHE A 156 20.82 2.32 26.71
C PHE A 156 20.67 0.83 27.06
N PRO A 157 20.45 0.49 28.34
CA PRO A 157 20.39 -0.89 28.82
C PRO A 157 19.06 -1.55 28.44
N GLY A 158 19.15 -2.86 28.25
CA GLY A 158 18.18 -3.67 27.53
C GLY A 158 16.80 -3.82 28.15
N GLU A 159 15.86 -4.20 27.28
CA GLU A 159 14.57 -4.75 27.67
C GLU A 159 14.38 -6.11 26.99
N VAL A 160 13.92 -7.04 27.81
CA VAL A 160 13.94 -8.49 27.61
C VAL A 160 12.94 -8.91 26.53
N GLY A 161 13.35 -9.88 25.72
CA GLY A 161 12.58 -10.40 24.59
C GLY A 161 11.16 -10.84 24.95
N GLY A 162 10.19 -10.21 24.29
CA GLY A 162 8.83 -10.72 24.11
C GLY A 162 8.55 -10.74 22.62
N GLY A 163 8.18 -11.91 22.08
CA GLY A 163 7.86 -12.10 20.67
C GLY A 163 6.82 -11.09 20.15
N THR A 164 6.82 -10.87 18.85
CA THR A 164 6.03 -9.88 18.09
C THR A 164 4.55 -9.78 18.45
N ASP A 165 3.92 -10.87 18.89
CA ASP A 165 2.53 -10.88 19.39
C ASP A 165 2.35 -10.06 20.69
N THR A 166 3.38 -9.99 21.53
CA THR A 166 3.40 -9.21 22.78
C THR A 166 3.52 -7.72 22.50
N ARG A 167 4.30 -7.30 21.49
CA ARG A 167 4.43 -5.88 21.11
C ARG A 167 3.15 -5.33 20.47
N ILE A 168 2.43 -6.11 19.68
CA ILE A 168 1.11 -5.76 19.12
C ILE A 168 0.06 -5.68 20.25
N LYS A 169 0.02 -6.68 21.15
CA LYS A 169 -0.82 -6.64 22.34
C LYS A 169 -0.49 -5.45 23.25
N LEU A 170 0.79 -5.05 23.37
CA LEU A 170 1.24 -3.89 24.13
C LEU A 170 0.84 -2.55 23.46
N GLN A 171 0.86 -2.46 22.13
CA GLN A 171 0.33 -1.30 21.40
C GLN A 171 -1.20 -1.18 21.52
N LEU A 172 -1.91 -2.31 21.66
CA LEU A 172 -3.36 -2.38 21.85
C LEU A 172 -3.80 -2.26 23.33
N LEU A 173 -2.89 -2.51 24.28
CA LEU A 173 -3.13 -2.48 25.74
C LEU A 173 -3.56 -1.09 26.25
N ASN A 174 -3.29 -0.02 25.49
CA ASN A 174 -3.65 1.35 25.85
C ASN A 174 -5.05 1.81 25.35
N ARG A 175 -5.91 0.90 24.86
CA ARG A 175 -7.30 1.24 24.45
C ARG A 175 -8.36 0.30 25.06
N PRO A 176 -8.62 0.32 26.39
CA PRO A 176 -9.36 -0.78 27.03
C PRO A 176 -10.90 -0.67 27.03
N PHE A 177 -11.55 0.40 26.55
CA PHE A 177 -13.02 0.46 26.52
C PHE A 177 -13.55 1.22 25.29
N GLY A 178 -14.18 0.47 24.38
CA GLY A 178 -14.50 0.89 23.00
C GLY A 178 -13.34 0.53 22.08
N LEU A 179 -13.44 -0.58 21.36
CA LEU A 179 -12.47 -0.91 20.30
C LEU A 179 -12.48 0.17 19.21
N LEU A 180 -13.66 0.77 18.97
CA LEU A 180 -13.92 1.77 17.93
C LEU A 180 -14.76 2.96 18.49
N PRO A 181 -14.31 3.68 19.52
CA PRO A 181 -15.14 4.64 20.25
C PRO A 181 -15.53 5.86 19.40
N ASP A 182 -14.67 6.24 18.45
CA ASP A 182 -14.85 7.41 17.58
C ASP A 182 -15.52 7.07 16.23
N VAL A 183 -15.98 5.82 16.06
CA VAL A 183 -16.64 5.36 14.83
C VAL A 183 -18.15 5.23 15.05
N PRO A 184 -19.00 5.97 14.32
CA PRO A 184 -20.45 5.85 14.42
C PRO A 184 -20.96 4.41 14.23
N CYS A 185 -21.98 3.99 14.99
CA CYS A 185 -22.53 2.63 14.92
C CYS A 185 -22.92 2.21 13.50
N GLU A 186 -23.51 3.12 12.71
CA GLU A 186 -23.88 2.86 11.32
C GLU A 186 -22.66 2.47 10.45
N ILE A 187 -21.47 3.05 10.70
CA ILE A 187 -20.25 2.68 9.98
C ILE A 187 -19.76 1.30 10.43
N ILE A 188 -19.80 1.01 11.73
CA ILE A 188 -19.44 -0.31 12.27
C ILE A 188 -20.36 -1.39 11.68
N GLU A 189 -21.67 -1.18 11.66
CA GLU A 189 -22.64 -2.10 11.05
C GLU A 189 -22.35 -2.35 9.57
N LYS A 190 -22.04 -1.29 8.82
CA LYS A 190 -21.67 -1.37 7.40
C LYS A 190 -20.37 -2.13 7.17
N TRP A 191 -19.37 -1.96 8.03
CA TRP A 191 -18.15 -2.76 7.99
C TRP A 191 -18.42 -4.23 8.33
N LEU A 192 -19.19 -4.52 9.37
CA LEU A 192 -19.55 -5.89 9.72
C LEU A 192 -20.33 -6.57 8.58
N ALA A 193 -21.20 -5.85 7.88
CA ALA A 193 -21.87 -6.36 6.69
C ALA A 193 -20.89 -6.69 5.55
N THR A 194 -19.89 -5.83 5.31
CA THR A 194 -18.82 -6.08 4.33
C THR A 194 -17.97 -7.29 4.73
N ALA A 195 -17.61 -7.44 6.01
CA ALA A 195 -16.87 -8.58 6.54
C ALA A 195 -17.64 -9.90 6.40
N ARG A 196 -18.96 -9.87 6.65
CA ARG A 196 -19.85 -11.04 6.56
C ARG A 196 -20.14 -11.46 5.13
N HIS A 197 -19.88 -10.61 4.13
CA HIS A 197 -20.20 -10.90 2.74
C HIS A 197 -19.60 -12.23 2.29
N GLN A 198 -20.46 -13.10 1.77
CA GLN A 198 -20.09 -14.43 1.27
C GLN A 198 -20.24 -14.46 -0.26
N VAL A 199 -19.25 -15.06 -0.90
CA VAL A 199 -19.29 -15.41 -2.32
C VAL A 199 -20.39 -16.45 -2.58
N LYS A 200 -21.12 -16.32 -3.69
CA LYS A 200 -22.17 -17.27 -4.10
C LYS A 200 -21.56 -18.38 -4.95
N GLN A 201 -22.27 -19.50 -5.08
CA GLN A 201 -21.80 -20.67 -5.82
C GLN A 201 -21.40 -20.35 -7.27
N ALA A 202 -22.11 -19.45 -7.95
CA ALA A 202 -21.79 -19.04 -9.31
C ALA A 202 -20.37 -18.44 -9.46
N GLN A 203 -19.87 -17.70 -8.45
CA GLN A 203 -18.49 -17.21 -8.46
C GLN A 203 -17.48 -18.33 -8.26
N ILE A 204 -17.78 -19.28 -7.36
CA ILE A 204 -16.95 -20.47 -7.14
C ILE A 204 -16.88 -21.32 -8.41
N ASP A 205 -18.01 -21.53 -9.09
CA ASP A 205 -18.08 -22.29 -10.34
C ASP A 205 -17.26 -21.62 -11.44
N LYS A 206 -17.26 -20.29 -11.51
CA LYS A 206 -16.41 -19.55 -12.44
C LYS A 206 -14.92 -19.77 -12.15
N LEU A 207 -14.49 -19.66 -10.90
CA LEU A 207 -13.10 -19.91 -10.54
C LEU A 207 -12.70 -21.38 -10.84
N ASN A 208 -13.62 -22.32 -10.67
CA ASN A 208 -13.41 -23.71 -11.04
C ASN A 208 -13.24 -23.92 -12.56
N GLN A 209 -13.72 -23.02 -13.42
CA GLN A 209 -13.48 -23.11 -14.87
C GLN A 209 -12.01 -22.89 -15.23
N VAL A 210 -11.31 -22.03 -14.47
CA VAL A 210 -9.85 -21.85 -14.62
C VAL A 210 -9.17 -23.21 -14.52
N ARG A 211 -9.48 -23.99 -13.46
CA ARG A 211 -8.93 -25.34 -13.22
C ARG A 211 -9.11 -26.30 -14.41
N THR A 212 -10.22 -26.21 -15.13
CA THR A 212 -10.55 -27.16 -16.20
C THR A 212 -9.97 -26.80 -17.57
N ASN A 213 -9.24 -25.69 -17.69
CA ASN A 213 -8.68 -25.28 -18.97
C ASN A 213 -7.41 -26.10 -19.31
N PRO A 214 -7.41 -26.87 -20.40
CA PRO A 214 -6.31 -27.78 -20.77
C PRO A 214 -4.98 -27.07 -21.14
N HIS A 215 -4.97 -25.73 -21.22
CA HIS A 215 -3.74 -24.94 -21.43
C HIS A 215 -3.05 -24.49 -20.14
N ILE A 216 -3.57 -24.86 -18.97
CA ILE A 216 -2.86 -24.69 -17.69
C ILE A 216 -1.77 -25.75 -17.63
N VAL A 217 -0.59 -25.36 -18.11
CA VAL A 217 0.73 -26.04 -18.09
C VAL A 217 0.66 -27.58 -17.97
N PRO A 218 1.06 -28.36 -18.99
CA PRO A 218 1.17 -29.81 -18.82
C PRO A 218 2.10 -30.07 -17.63
N ASN A 219 1.56 -30.67 -16.56
CA ASN A 219 2.18 -30.95 -15.24
C ASN A 219 1.80 -30.02 -14.05
N LEU A 220 0.83 -29.10 -14.18
CA LEU A 220 0.26 -28.44 -13.00
C LEU A 220 -0.65 -29.42 -12.22
N ASN A 221 -0.10 -30.08 -11.21
CA ASN A 221 -0.80 -31.01 -10.34
C ASN A 221 -1.11 -30.35 -8.97
N TYR A 222 -1.94 -29.31 -8.99
CA TYR A 222 -2.49 -28.71 -7.78
C TYR A 222 -4.02 -28.78 -7.82
N ASP A 223 -4.62 -29.29 -6.74
CA ASP A 223 -6.07 -29.42 -6.60
C ASP A 223 -6.82 -28.07 -6.64
N ILE A 224 -6.11 -26.94 -6.48
CA ILE A 224 -6.69 -25.59 -6.41
C ILE A 224 -5.85 -24.58 -7.21
N VAL A 225 -6.34 -24.23 -8.42
CA VAL A 225 -5.64 -23.26 -9.29
C VAL A 225 -6.23 -21.84 -9.19
N ALA A 226 -7.50 -21.69 -8.81
CA ALA A 226 -8.13 -20.41 -8.48
C ALA A 226 -9.14 -20.61 -7.33
N ARG A 227 -9.14 -19.72 -6.33
CA ARG A 227 -10.04 -19.81 -5.16
C ARG A 227 -10.30 -18.45 -4.55
N VAL A 228 -11.39 -18.35 -3.78
CA VAL A 228 -11.63 -17.19 -2.93
C VAL A 228 -10.69 -17.23 -1.73
N GLN A 229 -10.08 -16.08 -1.38
CA GLN A 229 -9.30 -15.95 -0.16
C GLN A 229 -10.21 -15.42 0.95
N LYS A 230 -10.48 -16.26 1.94
CA LYS A 230 -11.36 -15.90 3.04
C LYS A 230 -10.59 -15.07 4.06
N ILE A 231 -11.25 -14.06 4.60
CA ILE A 231 -10.70 -13.24 5.68
C ILE A 231 -10.33 -14.08 6.92
N ASP A 232 -11.08 -15.16 7.19
CA ASP A 232 -10.80 -16.10 8.29
C ASP A 232 -9.46 -16.83 8.13
N ASP A 233 -9.04 -17.11 6.88
CA ASP A 233 -7.81 -17.86 6.56
C ASP A 233 -6.56 -16.96 6.54
N ALA A 234 -6.74 -15.65 6.71
CA ALA A 234 -5.65 -14.68 6.71
C ALA A 234 -4.80 -14.77 7.99
N SER A 235 -3.52 -14.42 7.89
CA SER A 235 -2.56 -14.58 8.99
C SER A 235 -2.50 -13.37 9.95
N SER A 236 -2.78 -12.15 9.49
CA SER A 236 -2.63 -10.95 10.33
C SER A 236 -3.60 -10.93 11.52
N SER A 237 -3.09 -10.74 12.75
CA SER A 237 -3.92 -10.54 13.95
C SER A 237 -4.78 -9.27 13.92
N VAL A 238 -4.48 -8.35 13.00
CA VAL A 238 -5.20 -7.09 12.82
C VAL A 238 -6.02 -7.14 11.54
N VAL A 239 -7.23 -6.57 11.58
CA VAL A 239 -8.11 -6.37 10.42
C VAL A 239 -8.14 -4.90 10.01
N ASN A 240 -7.96 -4.63 8.73
CA ASN A 240 -8.21 -3.31 8.15
C ASN A 240 -9.71 -3.10 7.98
N MET A 241 -10.23 -2.02 8.54
CA MET A 241 -11.61 -1.58 8.39
C MET A 241 -11.58 -0.12 7.93
N ASP A 242 -11.79 0.11 6.63
CA ASP A 242 -11.65 1.43 6.02
C ASP A 242 -12.92 1.90 5.31
N TYR A 243 -13.12 3.22 5.26
CA TYR A 243 -14.25 3.87 4.62
C TYR A 243 -13.84 5.22 4.07
N PHE A 244 -13.97 5.41 2.76
CA PHE A 244 -13.55 6.61 2.02
C PHE A 244 -14.75 7.29 1.35
N PRO A 245 -15.54 8.10 2.09
CA PRO A 245 -16.75 8.77 1.59
C PRO A 245 -16.50 10.06 0.80
N ILE A 246 -17.29 10.30 -0.23
CA ILE A 246 -17.38 11.56 -0.97
C ILE A 246 -18.84 12.01 -0.97
N ASN A 247 -19.13 13.18 -0.42
CA ASN A 247 -20.48 13.75 -0.49
C ASN A 247 -20.64 14.51 -1.81
N ILE A 248 -21.62 14.10 -2.61
CA ILE A 248 -21.97 14.70 -3.89
C ILE A 248 -23.35 15.33 -3.77
N LYS A 249 -23.39 16.66 -3.70
CA LYS A 249 -24.63 17.44 -3.66
C LYS A 249 -25.27 17.56 -5.05
N VAL A 250 -24.43 17.68 -6.09
CA VAL A 250 -24.87 17.73 -7.49
C VAL A 250 -24.01 16.78 -8.29
N LEU A 251 -24.61 15.74 -8.88
CA LEU A 251 -23.94 14.77 -9.75
C LEU A 251 -23.36 15.46 -11.00
N PRO A 252 -22.34 14.91 -11.69
CA PRO A 252 -21.72 15.57 -12.84
C PRO A 252 -22.60 15.58 -14.11
N ILE A 253 -22.26 16.43 -15.08
CA ILE A 253 -22.74 16.37 -16.47
C ILE A 253 -21.75 15.56 -17.28
N VAL A 254 -22.25 14.59 -18.03
CA VAL A 254 -21.48 13.85 -19.03
C VAL A 254 -22.28 13.87 -20.32
N ASN A 255 -21.63 14.21 -21.44
CA ASN A 255 -22.26 14.34 -22.76
C ASN A 255 -23.50 15.26 -22.75
N GLY A 256 -23.42 16.39 -22.02
CA GLY A 256 -24.49 17.39 -21.94
C GLY A 256 -25.67 17.03 -21.03
N ALA A 257 -25.68 15.83 -20.41
CA ALA A 257 -26.75 15.40 -19.52
C ALA A 257 -26.27 15.23 -18.07
N ARG A 258 -27.08 15.68 -17.12
CA ARG A 258 -26.88 15.42 -15.69
C ARG A 258 -26.99 13.92 -15.42
N GLN A 259 -25.98 13.32 -14.82
CA GLN A 259 -25.98 11.90 -14.53
C GLN A 259 -26.91 11.58 -13.35
N THR A 260 -27.53 10.40 -13.40
CA THR A 260 -28.10 9.71 -12.23
C THR A 260 -26.97 9.10 -11.39
N PRO A 261 -27.18 8.78 -10.10
CA PRO A 261 -26.11 8.20 -9.29
C PRO A 261 -25.70 6.82 -9.80
N GLU A 262 -26.62 6.03 -10.34
CA GLU A 262 -26.35 4.72 -10.96
C GLU A 262 -25.47 4.86 -12.21
N GLN A 263 -25.78 5.83 -13.08
CA GLN A 263 -24.96 6.12 -14.26
C GLN A 263 -23.56 6.56 -13.87
N PHE A 264 -23.44 7.45 -12.89
CA PHE A 264 -22.14 7.92 -12.44
C PHE A 264 -21.31 6.82 -11.76
N LEU A 265 -21.96 5.97 -10.94
CA LEU A 265 -21.33 4.79 -10.37
C LEU A 265 -20.81 3.83 -11.47
N SER A 266 -21.58 3.66 -12.55
CA SER A 266 -21.15 2.86 -13.70
C SER A 266 -19.98 3.49 -14.47
N ILE A 267 -19.89 4.82 -14.56
CA ILE A 267 -18.74 5.50 -15.17
C ILE A 267 -17.49 5.25 -14.34
N ILE A 268 -17.57 5.46 -13.02
CA ILE A 268 -16.46 5.19 -12.09
C ILE A 268 -15.97 3.76 -12.25
N ARG A 269 -16.88 2.78 -12.29
CA ARG A 269 -16.52 1.38 -12.42
C ARG A 269 -15.82 1.07 -13.74
N LYS A 270 -16.39 1.50 -14.87
CA LYS A 270 -15.87 1.17 -16.21
C LYS A 270 -14.53 1.85 -16.50
N ASP A 271 -14.30 3.02 -15.90
CA ASP A 271 -13.09 3.84 -16.07
C ASP A 271 -12.30 3.98 -14.76
N ILE A 272 -12.30 2.96 -13.89
CA ILE A 272 -11.76 3.05 -12.51
C ILE A 272 -10.33 3.58 -12.44
N ASN A 273 -9.47 3.27 -13.43
CA ASN A 273 -8.09 3.77 -13.49
C ASN A 273 -8.00 5.29 -13.63
N ASN A 274 -8.99 5.95 -14.22
CA ASN A 274 -9.07 7.41 -14.26
C ASN A 274 -9.50 8.00 -12.91
N PHE A 275 -10.06 7.18 -12.03
CA PHE A 275 -10.52 7.54 -10.70
C PHE A 275 -9.60 7.04 -9.59
N VAL A 276 -8.42 6.50 -9.89
CA VAL A 276 -7.38 6.19 -8.89
C VAL A 276 -6.03 6.67 -9.38
N ASN A 277 -5.03 6.78 -8.50
CA ASN A 277 -3.65 6.99 -8.89
C ASN A 277 -3.05 5.65 -9.34
N ASP A 278 -2.79 5.54 -10.63
CA ASP A 278 -2.22 4.36 -11.29
C ASP A 278 -0.78 4.06 -10.85
N LYS A 279 -0.09 5.01 -10.21
CA LYS A 279 1.17 4.75 -9.50
C LYS A 279 1.00 3.75 -8.37
N TYR A 280 -0.19 3.57 -7.80
CA TYR A 280 -0.41 2.60 -6.72
C TYR A 280 -1.03 1.30 -7.22
N ALA A 281 -2.02 1.39 -8.10
CA ALA A 281 -2.64 0.21 -8.68
C ALA A 281 -3.33 0.50 -10.02
N VAL A 282 -3.27 -0.46 -10.94
CA VAL A 282 -3.99 -0.46 -12.22
C VAL A 282 -4.91 -1.67 -12.28
N PHE A 283 -6.18 -1.43 -12.59
CA PHE A 283 -7.21 -2.47 -12.70
C PHE A 283 -7.40 -2.86 -14.17
N GLU A 284 -7.36 -4.15 -14.46
CA GLU A 284 -7.62 -4.69 -15.80
C GLU A 284 -8.60 -5.86 -15.78
N PRO A 285 -9.57 -5.93 -16.72
CA PRO A 285 -10.38 -7.13 -16.88
C PRO A 285 -9.51 -8.35 -17.15
N TYR A 286 -9.78 -9.45 -16.43
CA TYR A 286 -9.00 -10.67 -16.54
C TYR A 286 -9.12 -11.27 -17.95
N LYS A 287 -7.99 -11.75 -18.50
CA LYS A 287 -7.88 -12.24 -19.90
C LYS A 287 -7.05 -13.52 -20.04
N TRP A 288 -6.77 -14.21 -18.94
CA TRP A 288 -5.88 -15.38 -18.92
C TRP A 288 -6.64 -16.67 -18.66
N TYR A 289 -6.00 -17.79 -18.99
CA TYR A 289 -6.49 -19.15 -18.71
C TYR A 289 -7.93 -19.41 -19.16
N GLY A 290 -8.32 -18.87 -20.31
CA GLY A 290 -9.66 -19.07 -20.92
C GLY A 290 -10.78 -18.27 -20.26
N ILE A 291 -10.46 -17.38 -19.34
CA ILE A 291 -11.37 -16.33 -18.89
C ILE A 291 -11.04 -15.06 -19.68
N ASP A 292 -12.05 -14.46 -20.30
CA ASP A 292 -12.01 -13.09 -20.84
C ASP A 292 -13.21 -12.31 -20.31
N ASP A 293 -12.93 -11.44 -19.34
CA ASP A 293 -13.93 -10.66 -18.63
C ASP A 293 -14.08 -9.23 -19.16
N LYS A 294 -13.42 -8.89 -20.27
CA LYS A 294 -13.51 -7.54 -20.84
C LYS A 294 -14.95 -7.14 -21.13
N ASN A 295 -15.71 -8.01 -21.80
CA ASN A 295 -17.10 -7.72 -22.16
C ASN A 295 -18.04 -7.74 -20.94
N LEU A 296 -17.82 -8.67 -20.00
CA LEU A 296 -18.63 -8.76 -18.79
C LEU A 296 -18.41 -7.53 -17.89
N TRP A 297 -17.16 -7.10 -17.74
CA TRP A 297 -16.80 -5.90 -16.98
C TRP A 297 -17.40 -4.65 -17.62
N GLN A 298 -17.42 -4.54 -18.96
CA GLN A 298 -18.01 -3.38 -19.63
C GLN A 298 -19.54 -3.42 -19.72
N SER A 299 -20.17 -4.53 -19.34
CA SER A 299 -21.62 -4.70 -19.36
C SER A 299 -22.34 -3.89 -18.27
N ASN A 300 -23.67 -3.93 -18.30
CA ASN A 300 -24.52 -3.33 -17.26
C ASN A 300 -24.59 -4.19 -15.99
N ASN A 301 -24.13 -5.44 -16.03
CA ASN A 301 -24.07 -6.33 -14.89
C ASN A 301 -22.70 -7.03 -14.84
N PRO A 302 -21.71 -6.47 -14.13
CA PRO A 302 -20.36 -7.00 -14.04
C PRO A 302 -20.24 -8.18 -13.06
N LEU A 303 -21.35 -8.70 -12.51
CA LEU A 303 -21.30 -9.82 -11.56
C LEU A 303 -20.53 -10.98 -12.18
N ASN A 304 -19.65 -11.59 -11.39
CA ASN A 304 -18.67 -12.61 -11.78
C ASN A 304 -17.45 -12.11 -12.55
N SER A 305 -17.32 -10.84 -12.95
CA SER A 305 -16.07 -10.37 -13.57
C SER A 305 -14.89 -10.57 -12.63
N VAL A 306 -13.83 -11.19 -13.13
CA VAL A 306 -12.51 -11.19 -12.51
C VAL A 306 -11.74 -9.99 -13.02
N ILE A 307 -11.11 -9.27 -12.10
CA ILE A 307 -10.30 -8.09 -12.35
C ILE A 307 -8.91 -8.36 -11.81
N GLY A 308 -7.92 -8.33 -12.69
CA GLY A 308 -6.52 -8.26 -12.31
C GLY A 308 -6.18 -6.86 -11.81
N ILE A 309 -5.31 -6.79 -10.81
CA ILE A 309 -4.82 -5.57 -10.21
C ILE A 309 -3.30 -5.64 -10.25
N ASP A 310 -2.72 -4.79 -11.08
CA ASP A 310 -1.28 -4.52 -11.07
C ASP A 310 -1.02 -3.51 -9.95
N ILE A 311 -0.61 -4.00 -8.77
CA ILE A 311 -0.28 -3.16 -7.63
C ILE A 311 1.20 -2.84 -7.73
N TYR A 312 1.54 -1.57 -7.55
CA TYR A 312 2.90 -1.09 -7.65
C TYR A 312 3.85 -1.87 -6.74
N GLY A 313 4.88 -2.45 -7.36
CA GLY A 313 5.81 -3.39 -6.74
C GLY A 313 5.76 -4.77 -7.41
N PRO A 314 6.19 -5.84 -6.74
CA PRO A 314 6.06 -7.21 -7.26
C PRO A 314 4.63 -7.78 -7.08
N ASP A 315 3.78 -7.09 -6.31
CA ASP A 315 2.53 -7.62 -5.79
C ASP A 315 1.38 -7.44 -6.79
N ASN A 316 1.25 -8.33 -7.76
CA ASN A 316 0.02 -8.36 -8.55
C ASN A 316 -1.05 -9.20 -7.84
N ALA A 317 -2.32 -8.90 -8.08
CA ALA A 317 -3.41 -9.61 -7.45
C ALA A 317 -4.65 -9.70 -8.34
N SER A 318 -5.63 -10.51 -7.94
CA SER A 318 -6.93 -10.55 -8.60
C SER A 318 -8.07 -10.48 -7.60
N VAL A 319 -9.18 -9.87 -8.03
CA VAL A 319 -10.45 -9.85 -7.32
C VAL A 319 -11.56 -10.34 -8.24
N ILE A 320 -12.65 -10.85 -7.66
CA ILE A 320 -13.88 -11.16 -8.37
C ILE A 320 -15.01 -10.24 -7.91
N VAL A 321 -15.86 -9.80 -8.85
CA VAL A 321 -17.12 -9.13 -8.52
C VAL A 321 -18.09 -10.18 -7.95
N SER A 322 -18.20 -10.21 -6.63
CA SER A 322 -18.97 -11.21 -5.89
C SER A 322 -20.39 -10.76 -5.53
N ASP A 323 -20.66 -9.46 -5.64
CA ASP A 323 -22.01 -8.90 -5.54
C ASP A 323 -22.16 -7.69 -6.43
N PHE A 324 -23.39 -7.48 -6.91
CA PHE A 324 -23.74 -6.34 -7.76
C PHE A 324 -25.22 -5.97 -7.60
N SER A 325 -25.47 -4.67 -7.50
CA SER A 325 -26.78 -4.04 -7.46
C SER A 325 -26.69 -2.64 -8.09
N ASN A 326 -27.83 -1.96 -8.27
CA ASN A 326 -27.85 -0.65 -8.91
C ASN A 326 -27.00 0.41 -8.17
N ASN A 327 -26.84 0.28 -6.85
CA ASN A 327 -26.12 1.25 -6.04
C ASN A 327 -24.78 0.75 -5.49
N LYS A 328 -24.35 -0.49 -5.80
CA LYS A 328 -23.13 -1.06 -5.25
C LYS A 328 -22.59 -2.23 -6.06
N TRP A 329 -21.27 -2.39 -6.12
CA TRP A 329 -20.62 -3.67 -6.39
C TRP A 329 -19.62 -4.02 -5.28
N THR A 330 -19.33 -5.31 -5.14
CA THR A 330 -18.38 -5.83 -4.15
C THR A 330 -17.28 -6.61 -4.85
N PHE A 331 -16.03 -6.26 -4.58
CA PHE A 331 -14.87 -7.09 -4.88
C PHE A 331 -14.57 -8.02 -3.70
N THR A 332 -14.28 -9.27 -4.02
CA THR A 332 -13.70 -10.25 -3.08
C THR A 332 -12.34 -10.69 -3.59
N THR A 333 -11.38 -10.77 -2.69
CA THR A 333 -10.00 -11.19 -2.97
C THR A 333 -9.94 -12.66 -3.39
N ILE A 334 -9.21 -12.97 -4.46
CA ILE A 334 -9.02 -14.33 -4.94
C ILE A 334 -7.54 -14.67 -5.08
N TYR A 335 -7.23 -15.95 -4.98
CA TYR A 335 -6.02 -16.54 -5.53
C TYR A 335 -6.30 -16.95 -6.96
N ASP A 336 -5.36 -16.73 -7.87
CA ASP A 336 -5.44 -17.16 -9.26
C ASP A 336 -4.06 -17.57 -9.82
N PRO A 337 -3.99 -18.33 -10.94
CA PRO A 337 -2.71 -18.83 -11.44
C PRO A 337 -1.80 -17.76 -12.07
N LYS A 338 -2.34 -16.59 -12.46
CA LYS A 338 -1.57 -15.53 -13.13
C LYS A 338 -0.79 -14.69 -12.12
N TYR A 339 -1.45 -14.36 -11.01
CA TYR A 339 -0.92 -13.43 -10.00
C TYR A 339 -0.71 -14.07 -8.62
N GLY A 340 -1.17 -15.30 -8.42
CA GLY A 340 -1.00 -16.02 -7.17
C GLY A 340 -1.90 -15.47 -6.08
N GLN A 341 -1.33 -15.28 -4.89
CA GLN A 341 -2.04 -14.90 -3.68
C GLN A 341 -2.27 -13.39 -3.62
N HIS A 342 -3.51 -12.94 -3.42
CA HIS A 342 -3.76 -11.51 -3.19
C HIS A 342 -3.14 -11.11 -1.83
N PRO A 343 -2.44 -9.96 -1.72
CA PRO A 343 -1.81 -9.50 -0.48
C PRO A 343 -2.73 -9.37 0.73
N VAL A 344 -4.03 -9.19 0.50
CA VAL A 344 -5.06 -9.14 1.53
C VAL A 344 -6.18 -10.12 1.21
N SER A 345 -6.93 -10.48 2.23
CA SER A 345 -8.07 -11.38 2.18
C SER A 345 -9.28 -10.70 2.81
N GLY A 346 -10.34 -10.54 2.03
CA GLY A 346 -11.53 -9.83 2.47
C GLY A 346 -12.37 -9.30 1.31
N ASN A 347 -13.16 -8.28 1.63
CA ASN A 347 -14.15 -7.70 0.72
C ASN A 347 -14.03 -6.19 0.66
N ARG A 348 -14.26 -5.61 -0.52
CA ARG A 348 -14.33 -4.17 -0.73
C ARG A 348 -15.58 -3.79 -1.51
N ASP A 349 -16.43 -2.98 -0.89
CA ASP A 349 -17.60 -2.40 -1.52
C ASP A 349 -17.25 -1.09 -2.21
N PHE A 350 -17.86 -0.85 -3.36
CA PHE A 350 -17.95 0.46 -4.00
C PHE A 350 -19.40 0.76 -4.27
N GLY A 351 -19.86 1.95 -3.91
CA GLY A 351 -21.27 2.26 -4.06
C GLY A 351 -21.64 3.68 -3.72
N PHE A 352 -22.95 3.92 -3.62
CA PHE A 352 -23.48 5.17 -3.10
C PHE A 352 -24.70 4.95 -2.19
N VAL A 353 -24.91 5.90 -1.29
CA VAL A 353 -26.11 6.03 -0.47
C VAL A 353 -26.76 7.38 -0.74
N LYS A 354 -28.09 7.43 -0.79
CA LYS A 354 -28.83 8.69 -0.86
C LYS A 354 -29.04 9.24 0.55
N GLU A 355 -28.64 10.47 0.76
CA GLU A 355 -28.76 11.17 2.04
C GLU A 355 -30.14 11.81 2.19
N SER A 356 -30.55 12.04 3.44
CA SER A 356 -31.85 12.66 3.77
C SER A 356 -32.00 14.08 3.19
N ASN A 357 -30.89 14.80 3.03
CA ASN A 357 -30.83 16.13 2.42
C ASN A 357 -30.84 16.11 0.87
N GLY A 358 -31.01 14.94 0.25
CA GLY A 358 -31.04 14.75 -1.21
C GLY A 358 -29.68 14.66 -1.90
N SER A 359 -28.57 14.83 -1.16
CA SER A 359 -27.22 14.54 -1.66
C SER A 359 -26.95 13.03 -1.72
N TYR A 360 -25.82 12.63 -2.28
CA TYR A 360 -25.39 11.24 -2.35
C TYR A 360 -24.00 11.09 -1.73
N THR A 361 -23.79 10.08 -0.90
CA THR A 361 -22.46 9.69 -0.46
C THR A 361 -21.95 8.54 -1.30
N PHE A 362 -20.99 8.81 -2.19
CA PHE A 362 -20.24 7.78 -2.91
C PHE A 362 -19.09 7.29 -2.05
N TYR A 363 -18.73 6.02 -2.14
CA TYR A 363 -17.70 5.47 -1.26
C TYR A 363 -16.97 4.26 -1.85
N THR A 364 -15.78 4.01 -1.31
CA THR A 364 -15.20 2.67 -1.19
C THR A 364 -15.08 2.29 0.29
N ARG A 365 -15.32 1.02 0.61
CA ARG A 365 -15.29 0.48 1.99
C ARG A 365 -14.67 -0.91 1.99
N GLY A 366 -13.53 -1.07 2.63
CA GLY A 366 -12.82 -2.34 2.76
C GLY A 366 -12.93 -2.95 4.15
N VAL A 367 -13.07 -4.27 4.21
CA VAL A 367 -12.73 -5.06 5.39
C VAL A 367 -11.89 -6.24 4.96
N ASP A 368 -10.61 -6.22 5.33
CA ASP A 368 -9.61 -7.18 4.86
C ASP A 368 -8.45 -7.37 5.85
N ARG A 369 -7.76 -8.50 5.72
CA ARG A 369 -6.59 -8.86 6.54
C ARG A 369 -5.44 -9.22 5.62
N LEU A 370 -4.20 -8.91 6.01
CA LEU A 370 -3.03 -9.37 5.24
C LEU A 370 -3.03 -10.90 5.17
N THR A 371 -2.90 -11.42 3.94
CA THR A 371 -3.02 -12.86 3.69
C THR A 371 -1.79 -13.58 4.20
N THR A 372 -0.59 -13.12 3.85
CA THR A 372 0.68 -13.63 4.38
C THR A 372 1.14 -12.84 5.61
N GLY A 373 1.82 -13.55 6.52
CA GLY A 373 2.25 -13.04 7.82
C GLY A 373 3.48 -12.17 7.65
N PHE A 374 3.32 -10.98 7.06
CA PHE A 374 4.37 -9.98 7.08
C PHE A 374 4.51 -9.38 8.49
N ASP A 375 5.76 -9.17 8.91
CA ASP A 375 6.13 -8.59 10.20
C ASP A 375 5.47 -7.22 10.42
N ALA A 376 5.28 -6.82 11.68
CA ALA A 376 4.55 -5.61 12.09
C ALA A 376 5.03 -4.32 11.38
N LEU A 377 6.32 -4.25 11.03
CA LEU A 377 6.94 -3.13 10.28
C LEU A 377 6.45 -2.98 8.84
N VAL A 378 6.05 -4.09 8.17
CA VAL A 378 5.60 -4.10 6.78
C VAL A 378 4.09 -3.82 6.67
N LYS A 379 3.34 -4.10 7.75
CA LYS A 379 1.89 -3.84 7.83
C LYS A 379 1.57 -2.36 7.63
N ASP A 380 2.34 -1.48 8.27
CA ASP A 380 2.12 -0.04 8.19
C ASP A 380 2.39 0.52 6.80
N VAL A 381 3.39 -0.03 6.09
CA VAL A 381 3.73 0.39 4.72
C VAL A 381 2.68 -0.10 3.71
N ALA A 382 2.28 -1.38 3.77
CA ALA A 382 1.29 -1.95 2.88
C ALA A 382 -0.08 -1.28 3.03
N PHE A 383 -0.54 -1.08 4.26
CA PHE A 383 -1.79 -0.35 4.50
C PHE A 383 -1.69 1.13 4.13
N SER A 384 -0.54 1.77 4.30
CA SER A 384 -0.36 3.17 3.87
C SER A 384 -0.45 3.34 2.35
N ALA A 385 0.08 2.40 1.56
CA ALA A 385 -0.05 2.43 0.11
C ALA A 385 -1.51 2.26 -0.33
N ALA A 386 -2.23 1.30 0.27
CA ALA A 386 -3.66 1.11 0.04
C ALA A 386 -4.48 2.34 0.46
N ASP A 387 -4.19 2.94 1.62
CA ASP A 387 -4.84 4.17 2.07
C ASP A 387 -4.64 5.31 1.07
N ASN A 388 -3.44 5.45 0.51
CA ASN A 388 -3.13 6.49 -0.48
C ASN A 388 -3.83 6.23 -1.83
N LEU A 389 -3.97 4.98 -2.25
CA LEU A 389 -4.79 4.60 -3.40
C LEU A 389 -6.24 5.06 -3.19
N TRP A 390 -6.85 4.76 -2.04
CA TRP A 390 -8.25 5.12 -1.81
C TRP A 390 -8.48 6.60 -1.47
N LYS A 391 -7.49 7.30 -0.91
CA LYS A 391 -7.51 8.78 -0.85
C LYS A 391 -7.49 9.38 -2.25
N SER A 392 -6.63 8.86 -3.14
CA SER A 392 -6.60 9.30 -4.53
C SER A 392 -7.92 9.05 -5.25
N PHE A 393 -8.67 8.02 -4.85
CA PHE A 393 -10.03 7.78 -5.32
C PHE A 393 -10.99 8.90 -4.93
N GLN A 394 -10.98 9.33 -3.67
CA GLN A 394 -11.79 10.47 -3.23
C GLN A 394 -11.42 11.74 -3.98
N ASP A 395 -10.12 12.01 -4.11
CA ASP A 395 -9.60 13.19 -4.79
C ASP A 395 -10.03 13.24 -6.25
N LYS A 396 -9.84 12.14 -6.99
CA LYS A 396 -10.16 12.07 -8.42
C LYS A 396 -11.66 12.08 -8.69
N VAL A 397 -12.46 11.37 -7.89
CA VAL A 397 -13.93 11.42 -8.01
C VAL A 397 -14.44 12.84 -7.72
N SER A 398 -14.01 13.45 -6.61
CA SER A 398 -14.42 14.80 -6.23
C SER A 398 -14.01 15.83 -7.30
N THR A 399 -12.77 15.75 -7.78
CA THR A 399 -12.23 16.61 -8.84
C THR A 399 -13.04 16.46 -10.14
N TYR A 400 -13.28 15.23 -10.58
CA TYR A 400 -14.08 14.95 -11.76
C TYR A 400 -15.47 15.59 -11.66
N VAL A 401 -16.15 15.38 -10.53
CA VAL A 401 -17.50 15.92 -10.31
C VAL A 401 -17.52 17.44 -10.38
N ASN A 402 -16.58 18.10 -9.69
CA ASN A 402 -16.49 19.55 -9.62
C ASN A 402 -16.11 20.17 -10.99
N GLN A 403 -15.25 19.51 -11.77
CA GLN A 403 -14.88 19.95 -13.12
C GLN A 403 -16.01 19.75 -14.15
N HIS A 404 -16.93 18.81 -13.90
CA HIS A 404 -18.03 18.48 -14.81
C HIS A 404 -19.36 19.06 -14.36
N GLY A 405 -19.35 20.25 -13.75
CA GLY A 405 -20.55 21.00 -13.39
C GLY A 405 -21.39 20.33 -12.31
N GLY A 406 -20.80 19.46 -11.49
CA GLY A 406 -21.35 18.94 -10.24
C GLY A 406 -20.80 19.69 -9.02
N VAL A 407 -21.13 19.19 -7.83
CA VAL A 407 -20.65 19.72 -6.55
C VAL A 407 -20.37 18.53 -5.63
N ALA A 408 -19.09 18.30 -5.33
CA ALA A 408 -18.60 17.25 -4.47
C ALA A 408 -17.64 17.79 -3.39
N ASN A 409 -17.71 17.19 -2.20
CA ASN A 409 -16.80 17.44 -1.09
C ASN A 409 -16.26 16.11 -0.58
N ILE A 410 -14.96 16.06 -0.34
CA ILE A 410 -14.33 14.92 0.31
C ILE A 410 -14.72 14.92 1.78
N VAL A 411 -15.12 13.76 2.27
CA VAL A 411 -15.37 13.53 3.70
C VAL A 411 -14.18 12.75 4.25
N SER A 412 -13.69 13.13 5.43
CA SER A 412 -12.51 12.51 6.02
C SER A 412 -12.67 10.98 6.11
N PRO A 413 -11.66 10.21 5.65
CA PRO A 413 -11.68 8.76 5.78
C PRO A 413 -11.84 8.29 7.22
N LYS A 414 -12.46 7.13 7.39
CA LYS A 414 -12.42 6.35 8.64
C LYS A 414 -11.58 5.12 8.37
N ILE A 415 -10.48 4.96 9.09
CA ILE A 415 -9.53 3.86 8.91
C ILE A 415 -9.22 3.35 10.30
N GLU A 416 -9.54 2.10 10.55
CA GLU A 416 -9.35 1.45 11.84
C GLU A 416 -8.71 0.09 11.64
N ARG A 417 -7.85 -0.28 12.59
CA ARG A 417 -7.06 -1.51 12.54
C ARG A 417 -7.16 -2.30 13.85
N PRO A 418 -8.38 -2.71 14.27
CA PRO A 418 -8.59 -3.42 15.53
C PRO A 418 -8.08 -4.88 15.46
N ASP A 419 -8.01 -5.51 16.64
CA ASP A 419 -7.72 -6.94 16.77
C ASP A 419 -8.84 -7.77 16.13
N TRP A 420 -8.45 -8.65 15.21
CA TRP A 420 -9.38 -9.52 14.50
C TRP A 420 -10.14 -10.45 15.44
N VAL A 421 -9.54 -10.93 16.53
CA VAL A 421 -10.19 -11.88 17.45
C VAL A 421 -11.46 -11.29 18.05
N ASP A 422 -11.50 -9.98 18.33
CA ASP A 422 -12.70 -9.34 18.86
C ASP A 422 -13.69 -8.95 17.76
N ILE A 423 -13.21 -8.52 16.59
CA ILE A 423 -14.07 -8.28 15.42
C ILE A 423 -14.75 -9.57 14.97
N GLU A 424 -14.01 -10.68 14.88
CA GLU A 424 -14.46 -12.00 14.44
C GLU A 424 -15.62 -12.49 15.31
N LYS A 425 -15.52 -12.34 16.64
CA LYS A 425 -16.62 -12.72 17.56
C LYS A 425 -17.90 -11.97 17.23
N VAL A 426 -17.82 -10.70 16.84
CA VAL A 426 -18.99 -9.90 16.46
C VAL A 426 -19.47 -10.22 15.05
N VAL A 427 -18.55 -10.44 14.11
CA VAL A 427 -18.85 -10.88 12.74
C VAL A 427 -19.62 -12.22 12.76
N LYS A 428 -19.16 -13.18 13.57
CA LYS A 428 -19.77 -14.51 13.75
C LYS A 428 -21.01 -14.53 14.66
N GLY A 429 -21.41 -13.38 15.20
CA GLY A 429 -22.59 -13.27 16.08
C GLY A 429 -22.41 -13.90 17.48
N ILE A 430 -21.17 -14.23 17.86
CA ILE A 430 -20.80 -14.76 19.18
C ILE A 430 -20.90 -13.65 20.25
N LYS A 431 -20.56 -12.41 19.87
CA LYS A 431 -20.66 -11.22 20.72
C LYS A 431 -21.52 -10.13 20.06
N PRO A 432 -22.21 -9.27 20.84
CA PRO A 432 -22.98 -8.16 20.31
C PRO A 432 -22.07 -7.03 19.78
N ILE A 433 -22.61 -6.18 18.91
CA ILE A 433 -21.91 -4.97 18.38
C ILE A 433 -21.49 -4.01 19.51
N SER A 434 -22.22 -4.02 20.63
CA SER A 434 -21.87 -3.29 21.86
C SER A 434 -20.48 -3.63 22.43
N THR A 435 -19.91 -4.76 22.02
CA THR A 435 -18.51 -5.13 22.31
C THR A 435 -17.51 -4.19 21.65
N LEU A 436 -17.83 -3.69 20.45
CA LEU A 436 -16.95 -2.81 19.68
C LEU A 436 -17.09 -1.36 20.13
N ARG A 437 -18.31 -0.96 20.48
CA ARG A 437 -18.65 0.39 20.91
C ARG A 437 -19.94 0.32 21.74
N SER A 438 -19.91 0.84 22.96
CA SER A 438 -20.92 0.54 23.99
C SER A 438 -22.31 1.17 23.81
N ASP A 439 -22.43 2.19 22.95
CA ASP A 439 -23.70 2.82 22.58
C ASP A 439 -24.28 2.25 21.26
N CYS A 440 -23.59 1.27 20.67
CA CYS A 440 -24.17 0.25 19.81
C CYS A 440 -24.54 -0.96 20.71
#